data_AF-R7IXB4-F1
#
_entry.id   AF-R7IXB4-F1
#
_cell.length_a   1.000
_cell.length_b   1.000
_cell.length_c   1.000
_cell.angle_alpha   90.00
_cell.angle_beta   90.00
_cell.angle_gamma   90.00
#
_symmetry.space_group_name_H-M   'P 1'
#
loop_
_entity.id
_entity.type
_entity.pdbx_description
1 polymer ?
#
loop_
_entity_poly.entity_id
_entity_poly.type
_entity_poly.pdbx_seq_one_letter_code
_entity_poly.pdbx_strand_id
1 'polypeptide(L)'
;MTETIYIIELIRASLEQRKAEEKPENILWEKLYELVGVHMVSSITFYQIDKLEKKPPQQIYRLWKEKAEKALVKEISFDAERRIILEKFEQAGIKYIPLKGIILKDYYAAPGLRQFSDNDILFEKSRREDVFQIMTQLGYTGDIEAGNHDVYKKDPIYNFEMHTALLPSENRLRAEFENIWEKAKKDKENNYGYHMSKTDFYLFHMVHLNKHFEGCGTGLRYFVDEYYLMKDPEITEKQEEIDRRLEEMELLEFKQKIRKLTQIMFCRKIEDISHLFDENPEMRPVFDYVMSCGAYGTIDVFINNRMKKSGNKFRYFLSRLNCKEEYLRHDYPVLRKHPRLRPVFLVYRLISAPFKKPDRVKAEFKALFSKNKPEKQNKK
;
A
#
# COMPACT_ATOMS: atom_id res chain seq x y z
N MET A 1 -18.19 -21.32 -7.39
CA MET A 1 -17.55 -19.99 -7.22
C MET A 1 -16.96 -19.86 -5.81
N THR A 2 -15.82 -19.22 -5.62
CA THR A 2 -15.19 -19.02 -4.28
C THR A 2 -15.41 -17.61 -3.76
N GLU A 3 -15.19 -17.38 -2.45
CA GLU A 3 -15.17 -16.03 -1.83
C GLU A 3 -14.26 -15.07 -2.61
N THR A 4 -13.09 -15.56 -3.03
CA THR A 4 -12.08 -14.80 -3.77
C THR A 4 -12.51 -14.40 -5.16
N ILE A 5 -13.38 -15.16 -5.83
CA ILE A 5 -13.95 -14.78 -7.12
C ILE A 5 -15.13 -13.83 -6.92
N TYR A 6 -15.99 -14.09 -5.92
CA TYR A 6 -17.17 -13.25 -5.69
C TYR A 6 -16.83 -11.83 -5.20
N ILE A 7 -15.74 -11.65 -4.44
CA ILE A 7 -15.25 -10.30 -4.12
C ILE A 7 -14.87 -9.49 -5.37
N ILE A 8 -14.36 -10.14 -6.43
CA ILE A 8 -14.05 -9.48 -7.70
C ILE A 8 -15.32 -9.04 -8.39
N GLU A 9 -16.37 -9.86 -8.36
CA GLU A 9 -17.69 -9.50 -8.91
C GLU A 9 -18.27 -8.27 -8.20
N LEU A 10 -18.23 -8.22 -6.87
CA LEU A 10 -18.69 -7.06 -6.10
C LEU A 10 -17.91 -5.79 -6.45
N ILE A 11 -16.59 -5.87 -6.58
CA ILE A 11 -15.76 -4.73 -6.96
C ILE A 11 -16.07 -4.31 -8.41
N ARG A 12 -16.08 -5.26 -9.34
CA ARG A 12 -16.34 -5.03 -10.76
C ARG A 12 -17.70 -4.38 -10.99
N ALA A 13 -18.75 -4.87 -10.33
CA ALA A 13 -20.07 -4.26 -10.38
C ALA A 13 -20.08 -2.80 -9.87
N SER A 14 -19.31 -2.51 -8.82
CA SER A 14 -19.11 -1.13 -8.35
C SER A 14 -18.39 -0.25 -9.36
N LEU A 15 -17.37 -0.79 -10.04
CA LEU A 15 -16.60 -0.06 -11.06
C LEU A 15 -17.41 0.19 -12.35
N GLU A 16 -18.28 -0.75 -12.70
CA GLU A 16 -19.17 -0.69 -13.87
C GLU A 16 -20.51 0.03 -13.58
N GLN A 17 -20.75 0.46 -12.32
CA GLN A 17 -22.00 1.05 -11.85
C GLN A 17 -23.26 0.22 -12.15
N ARG A 18 -23.11 -1.11 -12.14
CA ARG A 18 -24.24 -2.06 -12.24
C ARG A 18 -24.55 -2.69 -10.89
N LYS A 19 -25.66 -3.41 -10.81
CA LYS A 19 -25.95 -4.32 -9.68
C LYS A 19 -25.05 -5.55 -9.79
N ALA A 20 -24.46 -5.97 -8.68
CA ALA A 20 -23.70 -7.21 -8.61
C ALA A 20 -24.61 -8.44 -8.69
N GLU A 21 -24.06 -9.57 -9.12
CA GLU A 21 -24.73 -10.86 -9.04
C GLU A 21 -25.01 -11.26 -7.58
N GLU A 22 -26.10 -12.01 -7.37
CA GLU A 22 -26.46 -12.53 -6.06
C GLU A 22 -25.40 -13.51 -5.54
N LYS A 23 -25.18 -13.52 -4.21
CA LYS A 23 -24.16 -14.37 -3.61
C LYS A 23 -24.47 -15.85 -3.86
N PRO A 24 -23.52 -16.62 -4.43
CA PRO A 24 -23.63 -18.08 -4.54
C PRO A 24 -23.93 -18.74 -3.19
N GLU A 25 -24.71 -19.83 -3.21
CA GLU A 25 -25.14 -20.52 -1.98
C GLU A 25 -23.98 -21.10 -1.17
N ASN A 26 -22.93 -21.55 -1.86
CA ASN A 26 -21.77 -22.19 -1.24
C ASN A 26 -20.81 -21.21 -0.53
N ILE A 27 -21.04 -19.90 -0.65
CA ILE A 27 -20.20 -18.85 -0.04
C ILE A 27 -20.79 -18.41 1.29
N LEU A 28 -19.97 -18.35 2.35
CA LEU A 28 -20.39 -17.86 3.66
C LEU A 28 -20.19 -16.34 3.76
N TRP A 29 -21.19 -15.65 4.32
CA TRP A 29 -21.15 -14.19 4.48
C TRP A 29 -20.02 -13.74 5.41
N GLU A 30 -19.75 -14.51 6.45
CA GLU A 30 -18.72 -14.26 7.46
C GLU A 30 -17.33 -14.30 6.81
N LYS A 31 -17.05 -15.34 6.01
CA LYS A 31 -15.77 -15.49 5.29
C LYS A 31 -15.56 -14.38 4.27
N LEU A 32 -16.62 -14.01 3.54
CA LEU A 32 -16.56 -12.91 2.59
C LEU A 32 -16.28 -11.57 3.31
N TYR A 33 -16.96 -11.32 4.44
CA TYR A 33 -16.76 -10.12 5.25
C TYR A 33 -15.33 -10.01 5.82
N GLU A 34 -14.77 -11.13 6.26
CA GLU A 34 -13.36 -11.19 6.69
C GLU A 34 -12.42 -10.86 5.52
N LEU A 35 -12.64 -11.49 4.36
CA LEU A 35 -11.82 -11.29 3.16
C LEU A 35 -11.82 -9.83 2.70
N VAL A 36 -12.99 -9.18 2.61
CA VAL A 36 -13.07 -7.76 2.21
C VAL A 36 -12.39 -6.84 3.22
N GLY A 37 -12.39 -7.21 4.49
CA GLY A 37 -11.70 -6.49 5.56
C GLY A 37 -10.18 -6.58 5.41
N VAL A 38 -9.66 -7.80 5.17
CA VAL A 38 -8.23 -8.06 4.93
C VAL A 38 -7.71 -7.27 3.74
N HIS A 39 -8.51 -7.14 2.68
CA HIS A 39 -8.13 -6.38 1.48
C HIS A 39 -8.46 -4.89 1.53
N MET A 40 -9.06 -4.37 2.62
CA MET A 40 -9.46 -2.95 2.75
C MET A 40 -10.36 -2.48 1.59
N VAL A 41 -11.32 -3.32 1.20
CA VAL A 41 -12.30 -3.05 0.13
C VAL A 41 -13.74 -3.20 0.64
N SER A 42 -13.93 -3.04 1.95
CA SER A 42 -15.25 -3.12 2.60
C SER A 42 -16.22 -2.06 2.05
N SER A 43 -15.78 -0.82 1.84
CA SER A 43 -16.67 0.26 1.36
C SER A 43 -17.17 0.03 -0.07
N ILE A 44 -16.24 -0.21 -1.01
CA ILE A 44 -16.56 -0.42 -2.42
C ILE A 44 -17.43 -1.68 -2.63
N THR A 45 -17.25 -2.71 -1.81
CA THR A 45 -18.10 -3.91 -1.86
C THR A 45 -19.44 -3.70 -1.18
N PHE A 46 -19.50 -2.97 -0.05
CA PHE A 46 -20.77 -2.67 0.64
C PHE A 46 -21.76 -1.92 -0.26
N TYR A 47 -21.25 -1.02 -1.09
CA TYR A 47 -22.03 -0.30 -2.09
C TYR A 47 -22.85 -1.24 -3.01
N GLN A 48 -22.37 -2.46 -3.24
CA GLN A 48 -23.08 -3.49 -3.98
C GLN A 48 -23.92 -4.40 -3.08
N ILE A 49 -23.43 -4.77 -1.89
CA ILE A 49 -24.20 -5.53 -0.90
C ILE A 49 -25.53 -4.84 -0.58
N ASP A 50 -25.55 -3.51 -0.52
CA ASP A 50 -26.76 -2.74 -0.26
C ASP A 50 -27.79 -2.79 -1.39
N LYS A 51 -27.40 -3.25 -2.59
CA LYS A 51 -28.28 -3.41 -3.77
C LYS A 51 -28.76 -4.85 -3.99
N LEU A 52 -28.16 -5.83 -3.33
CA LEU A 52 -28.55 -7.24 -3.43
C LEU A 52 -29.95 -7.50 -2.85
N GLU A 53 -30.67 -8.48 -3.39
CA GLU A 53 -31.93 -8.96 -2.82
C GLU A 53 -31.67 -9.85 -1.62
N LYS A 54 -30.71 -10.79 -1.74
CA LYS A 54 -30.34 -11.69 -0.65
C LYS A 54 -29.33 -11.01 0.26
N LYS A 55 -29.81 -10.34 1.31
CA LYS A 55 -28.95 -9.64 2.28
C LYS A 55 -28.13 -10.61 3.14
N PRO A 56 -26.93 -10.18 3.62
CA PRO A 56 -26.26 -10.87 4.70
C PRO A 56 -27.10 -10.88 5.98
N PRO A 57 -26.83 -11.81 6.92
CA PRO A 57 -27.39 -11.79 8.26
C PRO A 57 -27.27 -10.39 8.88
N GLN A 58 -28.30 -9.96 9.62
CA GLN A 58 -28.44 -8.58 10.09
C GLN A 58 -27.20 -8.07 10.84
N GLN A 59 -26.54 -8.94 11.60
CA GLN A 59 -25.30 -8.59 12.30
C GLN A 59 -24.15 -8.27 11.33
N ILE A 60 -23.91 -9.12 10.33
CA ILE A 60 -22.87 -8.91 9.31
C ILE A 60 -23.18 -7.69 8.46
N TYR A 61 -24.44 -7.51 8.05
CA TYR A 61 -24.87 -6.32 7.31
C TYR A 61 -24.54 -5.03 8.08
N ARG A 62 -24.88 -4.96 9.38
CA ARG A 62 -24.59 -3.79 10.23
C ARG A 62 -23.10 -3.53 10.36
N LEU A 63 -22.29 -4.56 10.62
CA LEU A 63 -20.83 -4.44 10.74
C LEU A 63 -20.17 -3.97 9.44
N TRP A 64 -20.72 -4.36 8.29
CA TRP A 64 -20.22 -3.95 6.97
C TRP A 64 -20.63 -2.52 6.64
N LYS A 65 -21.88 -2.16 6.91
CA LYS A 65 -22.40 -0.80 6.79
C LYS A 65 -21.59 0.17 7.66
N GLU A 66 -21.37 -0.16 8.92
CA GLU A 66 -20.61 0.66 9.86
C GLU A 66 -19.16 0.87 9.38
N LYS A 67 -18.51 -0.16 8.80
CA LYS A 67 -17.18 -0.01 8.20
C LYS A 67 -17.18 0.96 7.00
N ALA A 68 -18.20 0.89 6.14
CA ALA A 68 -18.32 1.78 4.99
C ALA A 68 -18.58 3.24 5.42
N GLU A 69 -19.49 3.44 6.37
CA GLU A 69 -19.78 4.77 6.94
C GLU A 69 -18.57 5.36 7.67
N LYS A 70 -17.85 4.56 8.47
CA LYS A 70 -16.60 4.99 9.11
C LYS A 70 -15.53 5.37 8.10
N ALA A 71 -15.44 4.69 6.95
CA ALA A 71 -14.49 5.05 5.91
C ALA A 71 -14.82 6.42 5.29
N LEU A 72 -16.10 6.69 5.02
CA LEU A 72 -16.56 8.00 4.55
C LEU A 72 -16.27 9.11 5.58
N VAL A 73 -16.65 8.89 6.85
CA VAL A 73 -16.37 9.85 7.92
C VAL A 73 -14.87 10.09 8.07
N LYS A 74 -14.05 9.04 8.00
CA LYS A 74 -12.59 9.14 8.07
C LYS A 74 -12.02 9.94 6.92
N GLU A 75 -12.52 9.75 5.69
CA GLU A 75 -12.09 10.55 4.54
C GLU A 75 -12.42 12.04 4.72
N ILE A 76 -13.66 12.38 5.08
CA ILE A 76 -14.09 13.77 5.30
C ILE A 76 -13.27 14.41 6.43
N SER A 77 -13.04 13.66 7.51
CA SER A 77 -12.24 14.14 8.65
C SER A 77 -10.79 14.41 8.23
N PHE A 78 -10.19 13.50 7.45
CA PHE A 78 -8.84 13.70 6.92
C PHE A 78 -8.77 14.91 5.98
N ASP A 79 -9.77 15.15 5.14
CA ASP A 79 -9.79 16.31 4.26
C ASP A 79 -9.84 17.63 5.02
N ALA A 80 -10.65 17.70 6.08
CA ALA A 80 -10.71 18.87 6.95
C ALA A 80 -9.39 19.10 7.69
N GLU A 81 -8.84 18.06 8.30
CA GLU A 81 -7.60 18.15 9.08
C GLU A 81 -6.39 18.44 8.17
N ARG A 82 -6.34 17.84 6.98
CA ARG A 82 -5.32 18.12 5.97
C ARG A 82 -5.35 19.58 5.55
N ARG A 83 -6.52 20.19 5.37
CA ARG A 83 -6.63 21.62 5.05
C ARG A 83 -5.95 22.49 6.13
N ILE A 84 -6.21 22.20 7.41
CA ILE A 84 -5.60 22.91 8.55
C ILE A 84 -4.07 22.78 8.51
N ILE A 85 -3.55 21.57 8.27
CA ILE A 85 -2.11 21.33 8.20
C ILE A 85 -1.48 22.07 7.02
N LEU A 86 -2.09 22.00 5.83
CA LEU A 86 -1.58 22.65 4.63
C LEU A 86 -1.64 24.18 4.74
N GLU A 87 -2.67 24.75 5.39
CA GLU A 87 -2.71 26.18 5.72
C GLU A 87 -1.54 26.60 6.63
N LYS A 88 -1.13 25.75 7.58
CA LYS A 88 0.06 26.01 8.41
C LYS A 88 1.34 25.94 7.59
N PHE A 89 1.42 25.04 6.62
CA PHE A 89 2.56 24.98 5.70
C PHE A 89 2.63 26.22 4.81
N GLU A 90 1.50 26.68 4.27
CA GLU A 90 1.41 27.93 3.51
C GLU A 90 1.88 29.14 4.35
N GLN A 91 1.39 29.27 5.59
CA GLN A 91 1.79 30.33 6.52
C GLN A 91 3.30 30.32 6.83
N ALA A 92 3.90 29.13 6.92
CA ALA A 92 5.32 28.94 7.19
C ALA A 92 6.20 28.93 5.93
N GLY A 93 5.61 29.11 4.74
CA GLY A 93 6.31 29.04 3.46
C GLY A 93 6.96 27.69 3.15
N ILE A 94 6.34 26.60 3.59
CA ILE A 94 6.81 25.23 3.40
C ILE A 94 6.18 24.66 2.13
N LYS A 95 7.01 24.26 1.15
CA LYS A 95 6.50 23.59 -0.05
C LYS A 95 6.01 22.19 0.29
N TYR A 96 4.90 21.78 -0.32
CA TYR A 96 4.32 20.45 -0.14
C TYR A 96 3.72 19.85 -1.42
N ILE A 97 3.64 18.52 -1.46
CA ILE A 97 2.93 17.74 -2.48
C ILE A 97 2.11 16.66 -1.78
N PRO A 98 0.76 16.70 -1.84
CA PRO A 98 -0.06 15.58 -1.39
C PRO A 98 0.17 14.34 -2.27
N LEU A 99 0.25 13.16 -1.66
CA LEU A 99 0.64 11.92 -2.35
C LEU A 99 -0.43 10.83 -2.28
N LYS A 100 -0.22 9.80 -3.11
CA LYS A 100 -0.87 8.48 -3.04
C LYS A 100 -2.38 8.58 -2.90
N GLY A 101 -2.90 8.15 -1.75
CA GLY A 101 -4.32 8.01 -1.49
C GLY A 101 -5.09 9.31 -1.46
N ILE A 102 -4.42 10.43 -1.18
CA ILE A 102 -5.03 11.76 -1.21
C ILE A 102 -5.48 12.09 -2.63
N ILE A 103 -4.69 11.71 -3.63
CA ILE A 103 -4.99 11.95 -5.06
C ILE A 103 -5.90 10.84 -5.61
N LEU A 104 -5.64 9.59 -5.25
CA LEU A 104 -6.36 8.44 -5.82
C LEU A 104 -7.82 8.35 -5.39
N LYS A 105 -8.20 8.90 -4.23
CA LYS A 105 -9.59 8.84 -3.75
C LYS A 105 -10.56 9.55 -4.71
N ASP A 106 -10.09 10.61 -5.38
CA ASP A 106 -10.91 11.42 -6.30
C ASP A 106 -11.19 10.70 -7.64
N TYR A 107 -10.48 9.61 -7.94
CA TYR A 107 -10.79 8.75 -9.09
C TYR A 107 -12.00 7.83 -8.83
N TYR A 108 -12.33 7.56 -7.57
CA TYR A 108 -13.40 6.63 -7.23
C TYR A 108 -14.76 7.29 -7.45
N ALA A 109 -15.75 6.47 -7.80
CA ALA A 109 -17.07 6.98 -8.20
C ALA A 109 -17.83 7.76 -7.11
N ALA A 110 -17.46 7.58 -5.85
CA ALA A 110 -18.02 8.31 -4.72
C ALA A 110 -17.01 8.39 -3.56
N PRO A 111 -17.11 9.43 -2.70
CA PRO A 111 -16.31 9.54 -1.47
C PRO A 111 -16.47 8.31 -0.56
N GLY A 112 -15.42 7.95 0.16
CA GLY A 112 -15.40 6.84 1.12
C GLY A 112 -15.25 5.45 0.50
N LEU A 113 -15.37 5.31 -0.84
CA LEU A 113 -15.19 4.02 -1.52
C LEU A 113 -13.72 3.56 -1.49
N ARG A 114 -12.78 4.49 -1.63
CA ARG A 114 -11.35 4.21 -1.50
C ARG A 114 -10.94 4.25 -0.04
N GLN A 115 -10.90 3.10 0.63
CA GLN A 115 -10.43 3.05 2.01
C GLN A 115 -8.91 3.32 2.10
N PHE A 116 -8.49 4.26 2.94
CA PHE A 116 -7.10 4.52 3.29
C PHE A 116 -6.93 4.75 4.79
N SER A 117 -5.70 4.59 5.27
CA SER A 117 -5.40 4.63 6.70
C SER A 117 -4.50 5.78 7.12
N ASP A 118 -3.82 6.38 6.16
CA ASP A 118 -2.82 7.44 6.30
C ASP A 118 -3.05 8.53 5.26
N ASN A 119 -2.47 9.70 5.51
CA ASN A 119 -2.32 10.78 4.55
C ASN A 119 -0.83 11.06 4.35
N ASP A 120 -0.36 10.82 3.13
CA ASP A 120 1.03 11.00 2.75
C ASP A 120 1.26 12.38 2.13
N ILE A 121 2.18 13.17 2.68
CA ILE A 121 2.50 14.50 2.16
C ILE A 121 4.01 14.62 2.04
N LEU A 122 4.52 14.87 0.83
CA LEU A 122 5.92 15.25 0.64
C LEU A 122 6.09 16.72 1.01
N PHE A 123 7.16 17.06 1.69
CA PHE A 123 7.53 18.45 1.97
C PHE A 123 9.04 18.67 1.79
N GLU A 124 9.45 19.93 1.73
CA GLU A 124 10.85 20.30 1.51
C GLU A 124 11.72 19.85 2.70
N LYS A 125 12.66 18.92 2.47
CA LYS A 125 13.43 18.24 3.53
C LYS A 125 14.13 19.19 4.51
N SER A 126 14.58 20.35 4.06
CA SER A 126 15.22 21.38 4.89
C SER A 126 14.30 21.93 5.98
N ARG A 127 12.98 21.81 5.81
CA ARG A 127 11.94 22.31 6.73
C ARG A 127 11.42 21.25 7.71
N ARG A 128 12.13 20.12 7.86
CA ARG A 128 11.67 18.98 8.68
C ARG A 128 11.43 19.34 10.14
N GLU A 129 12.30 20.18 10.72
CA GLU A 129 12.12 20.66 12.09
C GLU A 129 10.86 21.54 12.21
N ASP A 130 10.63 22.43 11.25
CA ASP A 130 9.43 23.28 11.26
C ASP A 130 8.14 22.45 11.14
N VAL A 131 8.15 21.40 10.29
CA VAL A 131 7.04 20.45 10.20
C VAL A 131 6.81 19.73 11.53
N PHE A 132 7.87 19.27 12.19
CA PHE A 132 7.77 18.65 13.52
C PHE A 132 7.13 19.60 14.54
N GLN A 133 7.56 20.87 14.58
CA GLN A 133 6.99 21.87 15.48
C GLN A 133 5.52 22.16 15.17
N ILE A 134 5.16 22.31 13.88
CA ILE A 134 3.77 22.53 13.44
C ILE A 134 2.88 21.36 13.86
N MET A 135 3.30 20.12 13.58
CA MET A 135 2.51 18.93 13.91
C MET A 135 2.32 18.80 15.43
N THR A 136 3.38 19.05 16.22
CA THR A 136 3.31 19.04 17.68
C THR A 136 2.33 20.11 18.21
N GLN A 137 2.38 21.32 17.67
CA GLN A 137 1.46 22.42 18.04
C GLN A 137 0.00 22.11 17.68
N LEU A 138 -0.23 21.34 16.60
CA LEU A 138 -1.56 20.86 16.21
C LEU A 138 -2.07 19.67 17.06
N GLY A 139 -1.28 19.24 18.06
CA GLY A 139 -1.62 18.19 19.00
C GLY A 139 -1.32 16.77 18.50
N TYR A 140 -0.44 16.63 17.50
CA TYR A 140 0.03 15.32 17.07
C TYR A 140 1.13 14.78 17.96
N THR A 141 1.15 13.47 18.10
CA THR A 141 2.26 12.71 18.69
C THR A 141 3.07 12.07 17.57
N GLY A 142 4.39 12.16 17.64
CA GLY A 142 5.31 11.67 16.63
C GLY A 142 6.71 12.18 16.92
N ASP A 143 7.69 11.71 16.16
CA ASP A 143 9.08 12.17 16.26
C ASP A 143 9.71 12.16 14.87
N ILE A 144 10.87 12.80 14.74
CA ILE A 144 11.68 12.77 13.54
C ILE A 144 12.30 11.37 13.40
N GLU A 145 11.83 10.62 12.41
CA GLU A 145 12.25 9.24 12.17
C GLU A 145 13.49 9.14 11.26
N ALA A 146 14.22 8.03 11.37
CA ALA A 146 15.17 7.63 10.33
C ALA A 146 14.43 7.19 9.06
N GLY A 147 14.97 7.53 7.90
CA GLY A 147 14.40 7.18 6.60
C GLY A 147 13.78 8.39 5.89
N ASN A 148 12.71 8.13 5.12
CA ASN A 148 12.15 9.11 4.20
C ASN A 148 10.88 9.81 4.66
N HIS A 149 10.32 9.47 5.83
CA HIS A 149 9.13 10.12 6.37
C HIS A 149 9.07 10.05 7.89
N ASP A 150 8.31 10.96 8.48
CA ASP A 150 7.93 10.99 9.89
C ASP A 150 6.47 10.58 10.04
N VAL A 151 6.12 9.83 11.08
CA VAL A 151 4.74 9.41 11.34
C VAL A 151 4.16 10.21 12.51
N TYR A 152 3.09 10.96 12.24
CA TYR A 152 2.37 11.75 13.22
C TYR A 152 0.95 11.22 13.42
N LYS A 153 0.59 10.97 14.69
CA LYS A 153 -0.70 10.40 15.09
C LYS A 153 -1.45 11.31 16.04
N LYS A 154 -2.76 11.42 15.83
CA LYS A 154 -3.69 12.11 16.72
C LYS A 154 -4.95 11.27 16.83
N ASP A 155 -5.08 10.63 17.98
CA ASP A 155 -6.16 9.68 18.25
C ASP A 155 -7.54 10.37 18.17
N PRO A 156 -8.59 9.63 17.77
CA PRO A 156 -8.60 8.22 17.38
C PRO A 156 -8.47 7.98 15.86
N ILE A 157 -8.35 9.03 15.05
CA ILE A 157 -8.57 8.95 13.59
C ILE A 157 -7.28 9.17 12.79
N TYR A 158 -6.48 10.16 13.18
CA TYR A 158 -5.52 10.77 12.27
C TYR A 158 -4.15 10.11 12.32
N ASN A 159 -3.65 9.79 11.13
CA ASN A 159 -2.30 9.30 10.89
C ASN A 159 -1.76 9.99 9.64
N PHE A 160 -0.77 10.86 9.80
CA PHE A 160 -0.11 11.56 8.69
C PHE A 160 1.33 11.07 8.56
N GLU A 161 1.71 10.69 7.35
CA GLU A 161 3.09 10.39 7.00
C GLU A 161 3.68 11.60 6.27
N MET A 162 4.59 12.31 6.92
CA MET A 162 5.24 13.50 6.37
C MET A 162 6.57 13.10 5.73
N HIS A 163 6.59 13.03 4.40
CA HIS A 163 7.73 12.57 3.61
C HIS A 163 8.73 13.68 3.34
N THR A 164 10.02 13.40 3.56
CA THR A 164 11.15 14.22 3.10
C THR A 164 11.73 13.73 1.78
N ALA A 165 11.35 12.53 1.35
CA ALA A 165 11.67 11.96 0.05
C ALA A 165 10.62 10.91 -0.35
N LEU A 166 10.37 10.75 -1.65
CA LEU A 166 9.38 9.80 -2.17
C LEU A 166 9.74 8.33 -1.91
N LEU A 167 11.05 8.03 -1.90
CA LEU A 167 11.57 6.69 -1.69
C LEU A 167 12.64 6.67 -0.60
N PRO A 168 12.72 5.59 0.19
CA PRO A 168 13.75 5.44 1.20
C PRO A 168 15.14 5.32 0.57
N SER A 169 16.18 5.63 1.34
CA SER A 169 17.56 5.72 0.84
C SER A 169 18.09 4.40 0.26
N GLU A 170 17.52 3.26 0.68
CA GLU A 170 17.87 1.93 0.19
C GLU A 170 17.19 1.53 -1.13
N ASN A 171 16.23 2.30 -1.61
CA ASN A 171 15.58 1.98 -2.88
C ASN A 171 16.51 2.37 -4.05
N ARG A 172 16.80 1.40 -4.94
CA ARG A 172 17.67 1.62 -6.12
C ARG A 172 17.14 2.72 -7.04
N LEU A 173 15.82 2.91 -7.07
CA LEU A 173 15.14 3.91 -7.91
C LEU A 173 15.02 5.27 -7.21
N ARG A 174 15.68 5.49 -6.07
CA ARG A 174 15.59 6.76 -5.34
C ARG A 174 15.98 7.95 -6.22
N ALA A 175 17.10 7.86 -6.94
CA ALA A 175 17.64 8.94 -7.76
C ALA A 175 16.64 9.45 -8.82
N GLU A 176 15.82 8.56 -9.38
CA GLU A 176 14.78 8.90 -10.38
C GLU A 176 13.75 9.92 -9.90
N PHE A 177 13.60 10.04 -8.57
CA PHE A 177 12.59 10.86 -7.92
C PHE A 177 13.18 11.98 -7.05
N GLU A 178 14.51 12.16 -7.02
CA GLU A 178 15.14 13.20 -6.20
C GLU A 178 14.86 14.62 -6.74
N ASN A 179 14.73 14.76 -8.06
CA ASN A 179 14.43 16.04 -8.70
C ASN A 179 12.93 16.34 -8.85
N ILE A 180 12.07 15.70 -8.04
CA ILE A 180 10.63 15.91 -8.16
C ILE A 180 10.21 17.37 -8.00
N TRP A 181 10.91 18.16 -7.17
CA TRP A 181 10.63 19.58 -6.97
C TRP A 181 10.90 20.45 -8.20
N GLU A 182 11.74 20.01 -9.12
CA GLU A 182 12.00 20.69 -10.40
C GLU A 182 10.91 20.38 -11.43
N LYS A 183 10.30 19.20 -11.32
CA LYS A 183 9.26 18.69 -12.24
C LYS A 183 7.83 19.03 -11.79
N ALA A 184 7.63 19.15 -10.47
CA ALA A 184 6.32 19.39 -9.89
C ALA A 184 5.79 20.77 -10.30
N LYS A 185 4.48 20.83 -10.56
CA LYS A 185 3.80 22.05 -10.97
C LYS A 185 3.21 22.71 -9.73
N LYS A 186 3.45 24.01 -9.58
CA LYS A 186 2.83 24.81 -8.52
C LYS A 186 1.33 24.89 -8.74
N ASP A 187 0.55 24.73 -7.68
CA ASP A 187 -0.90 24.88 -7.73
C ASP A 187 -1.27 26.34 -7.98
N LYS A 188 -2.36 26.58 -8.71
CA LYS A 188 -2.83 27.95 -9.01
C LYS A 188 -3.39 28.66 -7.78
N GLU A 189 -3.98 27.90 -6.86
CA GLU A 189 -4.71 28.42 -5.70
C GLU A 189 -3.83 28.52 -4.43
N ASN A 190 -2.61 27.97 -4.47
CA ASN A 190 -1.71 27.90 -3.32
C ASN A 190 -0.37 28.60 -3.60
N ASN A 191 0.28 29.14 -2.56
CA ASN A 191 1.59 29.76 -2.70
C ASN A 191 2.73 28.75 -2.59
N TYR A 192 2.51 27.64 -1.89
CA TYR A 192 3.53 26.62 -1.62
C TYR A 192 3.04 25.18 -1.90
N GLY A 193 1.78 25.00 -2.33
CA GLY A 193 1.25 23.75 -2.84
C GLY A 193 1.72 23.42 -4.26
N TYR A 194 2.07 22.15 -4.47
CA TYR A 194 2.50 21.60 -5.75
C TYR A 194 1.85 20.23 -6.00
N HIS A 195 1.78 19.84 -7.28
CA HIS A 195 1.36 18.51 -7.71
C HIS A 195 2.33 17.91 -8.74
N MET A 196 2.37 16.58 -8.80
CA MET A 196 3.08 15.86 -9.87
C MET A 196 2.29 15.93 -11.18
N SER A 197 2.99 15.82 -12.31
CA SER A 197 2.31 15.43 -13.55
C SER A 197 1.63 14.07 -13.37
N LYS A 198 0.56 13.77 -14.12
CA LYS A 198 -0.08 12.45 -14.00
C LYS A 198 0.89 11.33 -14.38
N THR A 199 1.75 11.57 -15.38
CA THR A 199 2.84 10.66 -15.75
C THR A 199 3.76 10.35 -14.57
N ASP A 200 4.31 11.37 -13.90
CA ASP A 200 5.22 11.14 -12.76
C ASP A 200 4.48 10.49 -11.58
N PHE A 201 3.22 10.86 -11.35
CA PHE A 201 2.36 10.22 -10.35
C PHE A 201 2.17 8.72 -10.65
N TYR A 202 1.90 8.36 -11.90
CA TYR A 202 1.73 6.96 -12.33
C TYR A 202 3.02 6.15 -12.18
N LEU A 203 4.16 6.73 -12.56
CA LEU A 203 5.47 6.10 -12.36
C LEU A 203 5.74 5.87 -10.87
N PHE A 204 5.48 6.87 -10.03
CA PHE A 204 5.59 6.73 -8.58
C PHE A 204 4.65 5.66 -8.04
N HIS A 205 3.41 5.58 -8.54
CA HIS A 205 2.44 4.55 -8.18
C HIS A 205 2.96 3.14 -8.49
N MET A 206 3.51 2.92 -9.70
CA MET A 206 4.11 1.64 -10.11
C MET A 206 5.32 1.25 -9.26
N VAL A 207 6.22 2.20 -8.99
CA VAL A 207 7.41 1.98 -8.14
C VAL A 207 7.00 1.64 -6.70
N HIS A 208 6.00 2.34 -6.17
CA HIS A 208 5.49 2.09 -4.82
C HIS A 208 4.80 0.73 -4.73
N LEU A 209 3.98 0.38 -5.73
CA LEU A 209 3.36 -0.94 -5.84
C LEU A 209 4.41 -2.05 -5.93
N ASN A 210 5.46 -1.89 -6.75
CA ASN A 210 6.55 -2.87 -6.84
C ASN A 210 7.26 -3.05 -5.50
N LYS A 211 7.54 -1.96 -4.77
CA LYS A 211 8.14 -2.01 -3.43
C LYS A 211 7.32 -2.90 -2.48
N HIS A 212 5.99 -2.78 -2.48
CA HIS A 212 5.12 -3.64 -1.67
C HIS A 212 5.11 -5.07 -2.18
N PHE A 213 5.01 -5.26 -3.51
CA PHE A 213 4.94 -6.58 -4.13
C PHE A 213 6.20 -7.43 -3.85
N GLU A 214 7.39 -6.83 -3.94
CA GLU A 214 8.67 -7.45 -3.59
C GLU A 214 8.90 -7.55 -2.06
N GLY A 215 8.17 -6.75 -1.30
CA GLY A 215 8.20 -6.68 0.16
C GLY A 215 7.25 -7.69 0.77
N CYS A 216 6.25 -7.20 1.50
CA CYS A 216 5.26 -8.00 2.22
C CYS A 216 4.05 -8.40 1.37
N GLY A 217 3.96 -7.97 0.11
CA GLY A 217 2.80 -8.15 -0.75
C GLY A 217 1.78 -7.03 -0.62
N THR A 218 0.73 -7.09 -1.44
CA THR A 218 -0.35 -6.09 -1.45
C THR A 218 -1.69 -6.72 -1.82
N GLY A 219 -2.78 -6.00 -1.55
CA GLY A 219 -4.15 -6.45 -1.78
C GLY A 219 -4.84 -5.79 -2.97
N LEU A 220 -6.13 -6.07 -3.11
CA LEU A 220 -6.96 -5.64 -4.24
C LEU A 220 -7.02 -4.12 -4.45
N ARG A 221 -6.85 -3.31 -3.40
CA ARG A 221 -6.94 -1.84 -3.50
C ARG A 221 -6.03 -1.24 -4.58
N TYR A 222 -4.79 -1.73 -4.72
CA TYR A 222 -3.90 -1.23 -5.78
C TYR A 222 -4.36 -1.60 -7.19
N PHE A 223 -5.06 -2.72 -7.35
CA PHE A 223 -5.62 -3.11 -8.63
C PHE A 223 -6.86 -2.29 -8.96
N VAL A 224 -7.63 -1.88 -7.96
CA VAL A 224 -8.72 -0.91 -8.12
C VAL A 224 -8.16 0.47 -8.49
N ASP A 225 -7.09 0.91 -7.82
CA ASP A 225 -6.37 2.15 -8.18
C ASP A 225 -5.86 2.07 -9.64
N GLU A 226 -5.22 0.96 -10.04
CA GLU A 226 -4.75 0.75 -11.42
C GLU A 226 -5.89 0.74 -12.44
N TYR A 227 -7.06 0.20 -12.09
CA TYR A 227 -8.22 0.20 -12.99
C TYR A 227 -8.61 1.61 -13.42
N TYR A 228 -8.58 2.56 -12.48
CA TYR A 228 -8.86 3.95 -12.76
C TYR A 228 -7.70 4.63 -13.49
N LEU A 229 -6.46 4.43 -13.04
CA LEU A 229 -5.28 5.05 -13.64
C LEU A 229 -5.07 4.64 -15.09
N MET A 230 -5.24 3.36 -15.43
CA MET A 230 -5.07 2.87 -16.81
C MET A 230 -6.17 3.36 -17.78
N LYS A 231 -7.26 3.93 -17.25
CA LYS A 231 -8.34 4.55 -18.03
C LYS A 231 -8.26 6.07 -18.05
N ASP A 232 -7.32 6.66 -17.32
CA ASP A 232 -7.10 8.11 -17.37
C ASP A 232 -6.62 8.51 -18.78
N PRO A 233 -7.26 9.50 -19.44
CA PRO A 233 -6.90 9.88 -20.80
C PRO A 233 -5.45 10.33 -20.95
N GLU A 234 -4.90 11.08 -19.98
CA GLU A 234 -3.53 11.59 -20.05
C GLU A 234 -2.52 10.44 -19.87
N ILE A 235 -2.80 9.50 -18.97
CA ILE A 235 -1.98 8.29 -18.80
C ILE A 235 -1.99 7.42 -20.06
N THR A 236 -3.16 7.29 -20.68
CA THR A 236 -3.35 6.53 -21.92
C THR A 236 -2.61 7.18 -23.09
N GLU A 237 -2.69 8.50 -23.22
CA GLU A 237 -1.95 9.26 -24.23
C GLU A 237 -0.43 9.17 -24.03
N LYS A 238 0.04 9.18 -22.78
CA LYS A 238 1.46 9.10 -22.42
C LYS A 238 2.00 7.67 -22.29
N GLN A 239 1.27 6.69 -22.81
CA GLN A 239 1.56 5.28 -22.61
C GLN A 239 2.97 4.87 -23.06
N GLU A 240 3.42 5.34 -24.21
CA GLU A 240 4.75 5.03 -24.76
C GLU A 240 5.89 5.64 -23.91
N GLU A 241 5.70 6.86 -23.41
CA GLU A 241 6.66 7.51 -22.52
C GLU A 241 6.78 6.76 -21.19
N ILE A 242 5.63 6.37 -20.63
CA ILE A 242 5.56 5.59 -19.39
C ILE A 242 6.27 4.25 -19.57
N ASP A 243 6.03 3.55 -20.68
CA ASP A 243 6.64 2.24 -20.93
C ASP A 243 8.15 2.34 -21.05
N ARG A 244 8.66 3.33 -21.79
CA ARG A 244 10.10 3.59 -21.88
C ARG A 244 10.72 3.89 -20.51
N ARG A 245 10.12 4.78 -19.72
CA ARG A 245 10.64 5.12 -18.38
C ARG A 245 10.57 3.93 -17.42
N LEU A 246 9.55 3.09 -17.50
CA LEU A 246 9.47 1.89 -16.68
C LEU A 246 10.42 0.79 -17.17
N GLU A 247 10.75 0.74 -18.46
CA GLU A 247 11.78 -0.14 -18.99
C GLU A 247 13.17 0.24 -18.45
N GLU A 248 13.53 1.52 -18.47
CA GLU A 248 14.76 2.06 -17.85
C GLU A 248 14.82 1.72 -16.34
N MET A 249 13.68 1.69 -15.67
CA MET A 249 13.57 1.31 -14.25
C MET A 249 13.53 -0.22 -14.03
N GLU A 250 13.54 -1.06 -15.07
CA GLU A 250 13.34 -2.51 -15.01
C GLU A 250 11.98 -2.93 -14.40
N LEU A 251 10.93 -2.15 -14.66
CA LEU A 251 9.57 -2.33 -14.14
C LEU A 251 8.51 -2.49 -15.24
N LEU A 252 8.88 -2.47 -16.52
CA LEU A 252 7.93 -2.60 -17.63
C LEU A 252 7.15 -3.93 -17.57
N GLU A 253 7.84 -5.06 -17.41
CA GLU A 253 7.19 -6.38 -17.28
C GLU A 253 6.28 -6.45 -16.04
N PHE A 254 6.70 -5.83 -14.94
CA PHE A 254 5.90 -5.75 -13.72
C PHE A 254 4.59 -5.00 -13.99
N LYS A 255 4.68 -3.81 -14.59
CA LYS A 255 3.52 -2.99 -14.96
C LYS A 255 2.60 -3.74 -15.95
N GLN A 256 3.14 -4.43 -16.95
CA GLN A 256 2.35 -5.26 -17.87
C GLN A 256 1.59 -6.37 -17.14
N LYS A 257 2.24 -7.06 -16.20
CA LYS A 257 1.62 -8.12 -15.39
C LYS A 257 0.51 -7.60 -14.49
N ILE A 258 0.75 -6.47 -13.82
CA ILE A 258 -0.27 -5.82 -12.97
C ILE A 258 -1.47 -5.40 -13.82
N ARG A 259 -1.24 -4.71 -14.94
CA ARG A 259 -2.33 -4.30 -15.86
C ARG A 259 -3.11 -5.48 -16.40
N LYS A 260 -2.43 -6.54 -16.84
CA LYS A 260 -3.09 -7.76 -17.34
C LYS A 260 -4.00 -8.36 -16.27
N LEU A 261 -3.52 -8.46 -15.02
CA LEU A 261 -4.34 -8.96 -13.92
C LEU A 261 -5.53 -8.03 -13.62
N THR A 262 -5.32 -6.72 -13.57
CA THR A 262 -6.39 -5.71 -13.41
C THR A 262 -7.45 -5.84 -14.51
N GLN A 263 -7.04 -5.99 -15.76
CA GLN A 263 -7.94 -6.17 -16.90
C GLN A 263 -8.75 -7.45 -16.78
N ILE A 264 -8.10 -8.57 -16.42
CA ILE A 264 -8.77 -9.85 -16.18
C ILE A 264 -9.84 -9.68 -15.10
N MET A 265 -9.49 -9.08 -13.96
CA MET A 265 -10.42 -8.93 -12.83
C MET A 265 -11.58 -7.96 -13.10
N PHE A 266 -11.34 -6.83 -13.78
CA PHE A 266 -12.27 -5.70 -13.75
C PHE A 266 -12.73 -5.17 -15.12
N CYS A 267 -12.14 -5.62 -16.23
CA CYS A 267 -12.48 -5.10 -17.57
C CYS A 267 -13.08 -6.13 -18.51
N ARG A 268 -12.87 -7.43 -18.29
CA ARG A 268 -13.37 -8.47 -19.18
C ARG A 268 -14.88 -8.63 -19.00
N LYS A 269 -15.62 -8.60 -20.10
CA LYS A 269 -17.02 -9.04 -20.13
C LYS A 269 -17.03 -10.57 -20.10
N ILE A 270 -17.15 -11.13 -18.91
CA ILE A 270 -17.30 -12.57 -18.69
C ILE A 270 -18.72 -12.78 -18.16
N GLU A 271 -19.45 -13.70 -18.79
CA GLU A 271 -20.83 -14.08 -18.41
C GLU A 271 -20.87 -14.82 -17.08
N ASP A 272 -19.92 -15.71 -16.82
CA ASP A 272 -19.73 -16.34 -15.52
C ASP A 272 -18.30 -16.10 -15.03
N ILE A 273 -18.18 -15.28 -13.97
CA ILE A 273 -16.91 -14.93 -13.35
C ILE A 273 -16.15 -16.14 -12.76
N SER A 274 -16.78 -17.31 -12.65
CA SER A 274 -16.07 -18.55 -12.29
C SER A 274 -14.98 -18.93 -13.30
N HIS A 275 -15.14 -18.54 -14.57
CA HIS A 275 -14.22 -18.75 -15.68
C HIS A 275 -13.19 -17.61 -15.85
N LEU A 276 -12.96 -16.82 -14.80
CA LEU A 276 -12.12 -15.60 -14.83
C LEU A 276 -10.74 -15.81 -15.48
N PHE A 277 -10.14 -16.98 -15.28
CA PHE A 277 -8.78 -17.31 -15.70
C PHE A 277 -8.69 -18.33 -16.84
N ASP A 278 -9.79 -18.77 -17.43
CA ASP A 278 -9.77 -19.85 -18.44
C ASP A 278 -8.93 -19.50 -19.67
N GLU A 279 -9.02 -18.25 -20.14
CA GLU A 279 -8.20 -17.74 -21.25
C GLU A 279 -6.79 -17.32 -20.83
N ASN A 280 -6.52 -17.17 -19.53
CA ASN A 280 -5.23 -16.67 -19.01
C ASN A 280 -4.83 -17.45 -17.74
N PRO A 281 -4.67 -18.80 -17.83
CA PRO A 281 -4.42 -19.66 -16.67
C PRO A 281 -3.10 -19.32 -15.97
N GLU A 282 -2.13 -18.75 -16.69
CA GLU A 282 -0.84 -18.30 -16.17
C GLU A 282 -0.95 -17.12 -15.19
N MET A 283 -2.08 -16.39 -15.20
CA MET A 283 -2.32 -15.28 -14.27
C MET A 283 -2.94 -15.74 -12.94
N ARG A 284 -3.43 -16.98 -12.87
CA ARG A 284 -4.04 -17.53 -11.65
C ARG A 284 -3.08 -17.54 -10.44
N PRO A 285 -1.81 -17.96 -10.56
CA PRO A 285 -0.87 -17.90 -9.44
C PRO A 285 -0.58 -16.48 -8.94
N VAL A 286 -0.60 -15.48 -9.85
CA VAL A 286 -0.42 -14.07 -9.48
C VAL A 286 -1.62 -13.57 -8.68
N PHE A 287 -2.82 -13.93 -9.12
CA PHE A 287 -4.05 -13.65 -8.38
C PHE A 287 -4.07 -14.30 -7.00
N ASP A 288 -3.78 -15.60 -6.91
CA ASP A 288 -3.76 -16.32 -5.64
C ASP A 288 -2.71 -15.73 -4.67
N TYR A 289 -1.56 -15.27 -5.19
CA TYR A 289 -0.58 -14.52 -4.40
C TYR A 289 -1.19 -13.24 -3.83
N VAL A 290 -1.82 -12.39 -4.65
CA VAL A 290 -2.47 -11.15 -4.20
C VAL A 290 -3.52 -11.44 -3.12
N MET A 291 -4.38 -12.44 -3.35
CA MET A 291 -5.41 -12.86 -2.40
C MET A 291 -4.85 -13.36 -1.06
N SER A 292 -3.62 -13.88 -1.05
CA SER A 292 -2.95 -14.30 0.19
C SER A 292 -2.29 -13.17 1.00
N CYS A 293 -2.12 -11.98 0.41
CA CYS A 293 -1.34 -10.90 1.01
C CYS A 293 -2.16 -9.94 1.90
N GLY A 294 -3.40 -9.65 1.52
CA GLY A 294 -4.18 -8.56 2.12
C GLY A 294 -3.59 -7.16 1.86
N ALA A 295 -4.26 -6.11 2.34
CA ALA A 295 -3.94 -4.72 2.01
C ALA A 295 -2.55 -4.24 2.50
N TYR A 296 -2.07 -4.81 3.60
CA TYR A 296 -0.78 -4.46 4.22
C TYR A 296 0.32 -5.49 3.99
N GLY A 297 0.03 -6.54 3.22
CA GLY A 297 0.91 -7.68 3.09
C GLY A 297 1.01 -8.53 4.36
N THR A 298 1.79 -9.60 4.29
CA THR A 298 2.02 -10.50 5.44
C THR A 298 3.50 -10.67 5.76
N ILE A 299 3.80 -10.97 7.03
CA ILE A 299 5.16 -11.27 7.48
C ILE A 299 5.71 -12.51 6.76
N ASP A 300 4.86 -13.54 6.55
CA ASP A 300 5.26 -14.76 5.86
C ASP A 300 5.66 -14.49 4.41
N VAL A 301 4.91 -13.65 3.68
CA VAL A 301 5.27 -13.22 2.33
C VAL A 301 6.58 -12.43 2.35
N PHE A 302 6.74 -11.48 3.28
CA PHE A 302 7.96 -10.71 3.43
C PHE A 302 9.21 -11.59 3.63
N ILE A 303 9.11 -12.60 4.50
CA ILE A 303 10.22 -13.52 4.76
C ILE A 303 10.48 -14.38 3.53
N ASN A 304 9.44 -14.94 2.90
CA ASN A 304 9.58 -15.76 1.71
C ASN A 304 10.23 -14.98 0.56
N ASN A 305 9.84 -13.72 0.32
CA ASN A 305 10.42 -12.87 -0.72
C ASN A 305 11.88 -12.53 -0.42
N ARG A 306 12.21 -12.17 0.84
CA ARG A 306 13.61 -11.96 1.24
C ARG A 306 14.46 -13.22 1.13
N MET A 307 13.90 -14.37 1.50
CA MET A 307 14.55 -15.68 1.38
C MET A 307 14.84 -16.02 -0.08
N LYS A 308 13.87 -15.80 -0.99
CA LYS A 308 14.07 -15.96 -2.44
C LYS A 308 15.18 -15.04 -2.96
N LYS A 309 15.15 -13.75 -2.61
CA LYS A 309 16.21 -12.79 -2.98
C LYS A 309 17.59 -13.16 -2.43
N SER A 310 17.66 -13.71 -1.22
CA SER A 310 18.93 -14.13 -0.59
C SER A 310 19.45 -15.47 -1.10
N GLY A 311 18.62 -16.26 -1.77
CA GLY A 311 18.92 -17.60 -2.29
C GLY A 311 18.96 -18.70 -1.23
N ASN A 312 19.38 -18.43 0.01
CA ASN A 312 19.38 -19.41 1.11
C ASN A 312 19.28 -18.78 2.52
N LYS A 313 19.07 -19.63 3.54
CA LYS A 313 18.85 -19.22 4.94
C LYS A 313 20.05 -18.52 5.56
N PHE A 314 21.27 -18.96 5.22
CA PHE A 314 22.50 -18.39 5.76
C PHE A 314 22.73 -16.96 5.24
N ARG A 315 22.59 -16.75 3.92
CA ARG A 315 22.65 -15.42 3.30
C ARG A 315 21.53 -14.51 3.80
N TYR A 316 20.33 -15.05 4.02
CA TYR A 316 19.26 -14.30 4.67
C TYR A 316 19.65 -13.84 6.07
N PHE A 317 20.21 -14.73 6.90
CA PHE A 317 20.68 -14.36 8.24
C PHE A 317 21.76 -13.29 8.19
N LEU A 318 22.76 -13.43 7.31
CA LEU A 318 23.78 -12.41 7.08
C LEU A 318 23.19 -11.07 6.62
N SER A 319 22.14 -11.09 5.79
CA SER A 319 21.47 -9.86 5.34
C SER A 319 20.85 -9.06 6.49
N ARG A 320 20.53 -9.69 7.62
CA ARG A 320 20.00 -8.99 8.81
C ARG A 320 21.04 -8.10 9.48
N LEU A 321 22.33 -8.38 9.28
CA LEU A 321 23.43 -7.54 9.75
C LEU A 321 23.60 -6.29 8.87
N ASN A 322 22.97 -6.25 7.69
CA ASN A 322 23.05 -5.14 6.76
C ASN A 322 22.09 -3.99 7.17
N CYS A 323 22.36 -3.41 8.35
CA CYS A 323 21.68 -2.21 8.82
C CYS A 323 22.44 -0.97 8.35
N LYS A 324 21.74 -0.06 7.65
CA LYS A 324 22.33 1.24 7.33
C LYS A 324 22.60 2.03 8.61
N GLU A 325 23.64 2.84 8.53
CA GLU A 325 24.16 3.63 9.64
C GLU A 325 23.12 4.62 10.18
N GLU A 326 22.32 5.22 9.31
CA GLU A 326 21.23 6.14 9.65
C GLU A 326 20.25 5.51 10.65
N TYR A 327 19.66 4.36 10.32
CA TYR A 327 18.73 3.66 11.20
C TYR A 327 19.40 3.19 12.49
N LEU A 328 20.66 2.74 12.41
CA LEU A 328 21.37 2.24 13.59
C LEU A 328 21.69 3.36 14.58
N ARG A 329 22.10 4.55 14.09
CA ARG A 329 22.35 5.74 14.93
C ARG A 329 21.09 6.42 15.45
N HIS A 330 19.95 6.18 14.80
CA HIS A 330 18.65 6.57 15.29
C HIS A 330 18.25 5.69 16.48
N ASP A 331 18.26 4.36 16.31
CA ASP A 331 17.89 3.41 17.37
C ASP A 331 18.89 3.41 18.54
N TYR A 332 20.16 3.72 18.28
CA TYR A 332 21.24 3.72 19.26
C TYR A 332 22.07 5.01 19.19
N PRO A 333 21.62 6.11 19.81
CA PRO A 333 22.27 7.42 19.72
C PRO A 333 23.74 7.45 20.17
N VAL A 334 24.15 6.52 21.05
CA VAL A 334 25.55 6.36 21.48
C VAL A 334 26.52 6.14 20.30
N LEU A 335 26.04 5.55 19.20
CA LEU A 335 26.83 5.33 17.98
C LEU A 335 27.18 6.63 17.25
N ARG A 336 26.46 7.74 17.52
CA ARG A 336 26.82 9.06 16.99
C ARG A 336 28.15 9.56 17.59
N LYS A 337 28.39 9.28 18.88
CA LYS A 337 29.62 9.65 19.60
C LYS A 337 30.70 8.58 19.51
N HIS A 338 30.32 7.31 19.47
CA HIS A 338 31.25 6.17 19.46
C HIS A 338 30.95 5.20 18.31
N PRO A 339 31.30 5.54 17.05
CA PRO A 339 31.03 4.69 15.88
C PRO A 339 31.69 3.30 15.95
N ARG A 340 32.81 3.18 16.68
CA ARG A 340 33.54 1.91 16.88
C ARG A 340 32.71 0.83 17.59
N LEU A 341 31.65 1.19 18.32
CA LEU A 341 30.74 0.24 18.98
C LEU A 341 29.75 -0.42 18.01
N ARG A 342 29.76 -0.05 16.73
CA ARG A 342 28.82 -0.57 15.72
C ARG A 342 28.72 -2.10 15.68
N PRO A 343 29.82 -2.90 15.67
CA PRO A 343 29.71 -4.36 15.67
C PRO A 343 28.94 -4.90 16.88
N VAL A 344 29.14 -4.30 18.06
CA VAL A 344 28.45 -4.66 19.30
C VAL A 344 26.95 -4.39 19.18
N PHE A 345 26.56 -3.23 18.66
CA PHE A 345 25.15 -2.86 18.51
C PHE A 345 24.43 -3.63 17.39
N LEU A 346 25.12 -4.10 16.36
CA LEU A 346 24.54 -5.04 15.38
C LEU A 346 24.16 -6.37 16.02
N VAL A 347 25.03 -6.92 16.87
CA VAL A 347 24.75 -8.16 17.61
C VAL A 347 23.66 -7.93 18.66
N TYR A 348 23.76 -6.84 19.44
CA TYR A 348 22.73 -6.48 20.42
C TYR A 348 21.35 -6.30 19.79
N ARG A 349 21.26 -5.72 18.59
CA ARG A 349 20.01 -5.60 17.84
C ARG A 349 19.38 -6.96 17.53
N LEU A 350 20.18 -7.96 17.16
CA LEU A 350 19.67 -9.31 16.89
C LEU A 350 19.23 -10.01 18.18
N ILE A 351 20.00 -9.89 19.26
CA ILE A 351 19.69 -10.50 20.57
C ILE A 351 18.47 -9.84 21.22
N SER A 352 18.29 -8.52 21.06
CA SER A 352 17.17 -7.79 21.64
C SER A 352 15.87 -7.89 20.82
N ALA A 353 15.95 -8.31 19.56
CA ALA A 353 14.78 -8.43 18.68
C ALA A 353 13.63 -9.30 19.24
N PRO A 354 13.88 -10.46 19.88
CA PRO A 354 12.82 -11.28 20.48
C PRO A 354 12.10 -10.59 21.64
N PHE A 355 12.78 -9.70 22.37
CA PHE A 355 12.20 -8.97 23.49
C PHE A 355 11.43 -7.74 23.02
N LYS A 356 11.93 -7.05 21.99
CA LYS A 356 11.31 -5.84 21.44
C LYS A 356 10.14 -6.13 20.49
N LYS A 357 10.22 -7.23 19.72
CA LYS A 357 9.23 -7.59 18.68
C LYS A 357 8.99 -9.11 18.68
N PRO A 358 8.47 -9.68 19.79
CA PRO A 358 8.33 -11.14 19.97
C PRO A 358 7.50 -11.77 18.87
N ASP A 359 6.38 -11.17 18.48
CA ASP A 359 5.47 -11.75 17.48
C ASP A 359 6.09 -11.78 16.09
N ARG A 360 6.88 -10.75 15.73
CA ARG A 360 7.62 -10.72 14.47
C ARG A 360 8.67 -11.82 14.43
N VAL A 361 9.40 -12.04 15.53
CA VAL A 361 10.41 -13.11 15.61
C VAL A 361 9.77 -14.49 15.58
N LYS A 362 8.63 -14.69 16.25
CA LYS A 362 7.86 -15.94 16.19
C LYS A 362 7.37 -16.23 14.78
N ALA A 363 6.79 -15.25 14.09
CA ALA A 363 6.38 -15.37 12.69
C ALA A 363 7.57 -15.69 11.78
N GLU A 364 8.71 -15.03 12.01
CA GLU A 364 9.97 -15.31 11.31
C GLU A 364 10.46 -16.74 11.48
N PHE A 365 10.45 -17.23 12.71
CA PHE A 365 10.80 -18.61 13.02
C PHE A 365 9.83 -19.58 12.35
N LYS A 366 8.52 -19.34 12.46
CA LYS A 366 7.50 -20.17 11.83
C LYS A 366 7.70 -20.25 10.30
N ALA A 367 7.91 -19.13 9.62
CA ALA A 367 8.09 -19.14 8.16
C ALA A 367 9.38 -19.85 7.73
N LEU A 368 10.46 -19.73 8.51
CA LEU A 368 11.74 -20.37 8.21
C LEU A 368 11.72 -21.89 8.46
N PHE A 369 10.97 -22.37 9.45
CA PHE A 369 11.00 -23.77 9.90
C PHE A 369 9.75 -24.58 9.55
N SER A 370 8.65 -23.96 9.10
CA SER A 370 7.43 -24.69 8.70
C SER A 370 7.50 -25.37 7.33
N LYS A 371 8.51 -25.10 6.50
CA LYS A 371 8.72 -25.75 5.18
C LYS A 371 9.50 -27.07 5.24
N ASN A 372 9.17 -27.95 6.19
CA ASN A 372 9.68 -29.33 6.27
C ASN A 372 8.55 -30.36 6.44
N LYS A 373 7.47 -30.25 5.65
CA LYS A 373 6.73 -31.46 5.27
C LYS A 373 6.99 -31.69 3.78
N PRO A 374 7.84 -32.66 3.41
CA PRO A 374 7.79 -33.16 2.06
C PRO A 374 6.37 -33.71 1.87
N GLU A 375 5.67 -33.20 0.86
CA GLU A 375 4.56 -33.95 0.29
C GLU A 375 5.10 -35.32 -0.04
N LYS A 376 4.65 -36.33 0.71
CA LYS A 376 4.79 -37.71 0.27
C LYS A 376 4.09 -37.76 -1.08
N GLN A 377 4.89 -37.79 -2.14
CA GLN A 377 4.46 -38.36 -3.41
C GLN A 377 3.93 -39.74 -3.07
N ASN A 378 2.60 -39.90 -3.04
CA ASN A 378 1.99 -41.22 -3.07
C ASN A 378 2.26 -41.79 -4.46
N LYS A 379 3.43 -42.43 -4.60
CA LYS A 379 3.61 -43.53 -5.54
C LYS A 379 2.92 -44.76 -4.94
N LYS A 380 1.73 -45.06 -5.42
CA LYS A 380 1.36 -46.37 -5.96
C LYS A 380 -0.05 -46.30 -6.54
#